data_AF-A0A8D8HPB7-F1
#
_entry.id   AF-A0A8D8HPB7-F1
#
_cell.length_a   1.000
_cell.length_b   1.000
_cell.length_c   1.000
_cell.angle_alpha   90.00
_cell.angle_beta   90.00
_cell.angle_gamma   90.00
#
_symmetry.space_group_name_H-M   'P 1'
#
loop_
_entity.id
_entity.type
_entity.pdbx_description
1 polymer ?
#
loop_
_entity_poly.entity_id
_entity_poly.type
_entity_poly.pdbx_seq_one_letter_code
_entity_poly.pdbx_strand_id
1 'polypeptide(L)'
;LRKKNGKNGPPQAIEIKSNDFKWINKLQQSKSATILYSYNDQFSGILGLVNCLRREPNTQSVQCFFVNDSNAPRFSVDDTFYTAQIQLGLAINVYRNGQWGSYRHCLLENNKDPAIPVSNHCFANCLKPGDLSSFAWLNGPLNEQPVSDGRVNVVFSSLNFKDVMLATGRLAIESSFLSRLELECVLGFEYSGVTVDGRRVMGMIPCGAMSSQVESEPYMTFDVPDVWSLEQAATIPCVYGTVYSAFFMSSKIRRGASILIHAGSGGIGLAAIETCFAYGMEVFTTVSTNAKKEFLLARFALLKPDHIGNSRDTSFERMIRTLTNGRGVDFVLNSLSEEKLQASVRCLAKGGHFLEIGKYDMTKNSKLAMELFQKGITFTAVLLDLLFSG
;
A
#
# COMPACT_ATOMS: atom_id res chain seq x y z
N LEU A 1 -32.12 -45.40 17.52
CA LEU A 1 -32.37 -46.26 18.70
C LEU A 1 -31.18 -47.18 18.94
N ARG A 2 -30.26 -46.81 19.84
CA ARG A 2 -29.20 -47.70 20.37
C ARG A 2 -29.34 -47.66 21.90
N LYS A 3 -29.91 -48.72 22.48
CA LYS A 3 -29.97 -48.94 23.94
C LYS A 3 -28.52 -49.06 24.46
N LYS A 4 -28.06 -48.10 25.26
CA LYS A 4 -26.88 -48.27 26.11
C LYS A 4 -27.36 -48.71 27.50
N ASN A 5 -27.27 -50.01 27.76
CA ASN A 5 -27.30 -50.55 29.12
C ASN A 5 -25.96 -50.19 29.78
N GLY A 6 -25.98 -49.29 30.77
CA GLY A 6 -24.86 -48.95 31.63
C GLY A 6 -25.40 -48.66 33.02
N LYS A 7 -24.80 -49.26 34.05
CA LYS A 7 -25.20 -49.21 35.46
C LYS A 7 -25.33 -47.75 35.95
N ASN A 8 -26.54 -47.29 36.28
CA ASN A 8 -26.77 -45.95 36.81
C ASN A 8 -26.55 -45.92 38.33
N GLY A 9 -25.30 -45.73 38.75
CA GLY A 9 -25.02 -45.09 40.03
C GLY A 9 -25.30 -43.57 39.95
N PRO A 10 -25.48 -42.87 41.08
CA PRO A 10 -25.63 -41.41 41.08
C PRO A 10 -24.42 -40.75 40.38
N PRO A 11 -24.62 -39.65 39.62
CA PRO A 11 -23.54 -38.99 38.89
C PRO A 11 -22.45 -38.53 39.85
N GLN A 12 -21.20 -38.84 39.55
CA GLN A 12 -20.07 -38.44 40.39
C GLN A 12 -19.73 -36.96 40.15
N ALA A 13 -19.83 -36.13 41.19
CA ALA A 13 -19.43 -34.72 41.12
C ALA A 13 -17.94 -34.53 41.47
N ILE A 14 -17.19 -33.85 40.62
CA ILE A 14 -15.75 -33.58 40.79
C ILE A 14 -15.51 -32.07 40.65
N GLU A 15 -14.96 -31.45 41.70
CA GLU A 15 -14.53 -30.06 41.69
C GLU A 15 -13.23 -29.90 40.90
N ILE A 16 -13.23 -29.01 39.92
CA ILE A 16 -12.08 -28.61 39.12
C ILE A 16 -11.56 -27.30 39.70
N LYS A 17 -10.38 -27.36 40.34
CA LYS A 17 -9.66 -26.19 40.85
C LYS A 17 -8.46 -25.91 39.96
N SER A 18 -8.22 -24.63 39.65
CA SER A 18 -7.05 -24.20 38.86
C SER A 18 -5.73 -24.34 39.63
N ASN A 19 -5.78 -24.31 40.96
CA ASN A 19 -4.59 -24.33 41.83
C ASN A 19 -4.26 -25.72 42.40
N ASP A 20 -5.12 -26.73 42.18
CA ASP A 20 -4.91 -28.09 42.68
C ASP A 20 -5.41 -29.11 41.65
N PHE A 21 -4.49 -29.90 41.10
CA PHE A 21 -4.76 -30.86 40.02
C PHE A 21 -5.09 -32.29 40.51
N LYS A 22 -5.28 -32.50 41.82
CA LYS A 22 -5.67 -33.83 42.37
C LYS A 22 -6.96 -34.38 41.78
N TRP A 23 -7.82 -33.53 41.20
CA TRP A 23 -9.03 -33.95 40.50
C TRP A 23 -8.75 -34.77 39.24
N ILE A 24 -7.56 -34.68 38.63
CA ILE A 24 -7.19 -35.46 37.43
C ILE A 24 -7.24 -36.95 37.73
N ASN A 25 -6.65 -37.38 38.85
CA ASN A 25 -6.64 -38.79 39.25
C ASN A 25 -8.07 -39.31 39.51
N LYS A 26 -8.92 -38.48 40.12
CA LYS A 26 -10.34 -38.81 40.36
C LYS A 26 -11.10 -38.95 39.05
N LEU A 27 -10.82 -38.09 38.08
CA LEU A 27 -11.44 -38.11 36.76
C LEU A 27 -11.00 -39.34 35.95
N GLN A 28 -9.71 -39.69 35.96
CA GLN A 28 -9.17 -40.87 35.27
C GLN A 28 -9.76 -42.20 35.81
N GLN A 29 -10.07 -42.25 37.10
CA GLN A 29 -10.64 -43.43 37.75
C GLN A 29 -12.16 -43.54 37.60
N SER A 30 -12.83 -42.48 37.11
CA SER A 30 -14.29 -42.46 36.98
C SER A 30 -14.76 -43.43 35.88
N LYS A 31 -15.71 -44.29 36.26
CA LYS A 31 -16.35 -45.29 35.38
C LYS A 31 -17.85 -45.05 35.22
N SER A 32 -18.36 -43.89 35.64
CA SER A 32 -19.76 -43.49 35.58
C SER A 32 -19.92 -42.09 34.96
N ALA A 33 -21.18 -41.71 34.63
CA ALA A 33 -21.49 -40.34 34.25
C ALA A 33 -20.95 -39.36 35.31
N THR A 34 -20.25 -38.33 34.86
CA THR A 34 -19.47 -37.44 35.73
C THR A 34 -19.90 -36.00 35.53
N ILE A 35 -20.15 -35.30 36.63
CA ILE A 35 -20.37 -33.86 36.65
C ILE A 35 -19.07 -33.19 37.09
N LEU A 36 -18.43 -32.48 36.17
CA LEU A 36 -17.32 -31.61 36.48
C LEU A 36 -17.89 -30.24 36.86
N TYR A 37 -17.47 -29.70 38.00
CA TYR A 37 -17.89 -28.36 38.39
C TYR A 37 -16.72 -27.49 38.83
N SER A 38 -16.87 -26.19 38.67
CA SER A 38 -15.96 -25.18 39.18
C SER A 38 -16.80 -24.08 39.84
N TYR A 39 -16.35 -23.61 41.01
CA TYR A 39 -17.09 -22.68 41.85
C TYR A 39 -16.20 -21.49 42.21
N ASN A 40 -16.59 -20.31 41.72
CA ASN A 40 -15.90 -19.03 41.93
C ASN A 40 -14.40 -19.05 41.60
N ASP A 41 -14.01 -19.85 40.60
CA ASP A 41 -12.65 -19.90 40.05
C ASP A 41 -12.65 -19.28 38.66
N GLN A 42 -12.30 -17.99 38.58
CA GLN A 42 -12.32 -17.20 37.35
C GLN A 42 -11.35 -17.70 36.29
N PHE A 43 -10.31 -18.43 36.68
CA PHE A 43 -9.28 -18.95 35.79
C PHE A 43 -9.53 -20.39 35.36
N SER A 44 -10.66 -20.97 35.77
CA SER A 44 -10.99 -22.36 35.49
C SER A 44 -11.24 -22.59 34.00
N GLY A 45 -10.33 -23.32 33.35
CA GLY A 45 -10.47 -23.79 31.97
C GLY A 45 -11.50 -24.92 31.76
N ILE A 46 -12.42 -25.13 32.70
CA ILE A 46 -13.34 -26.28 32.74
C ILE A 46 -14.17 -26.43 31.45
N LEU A 47 -14.54 -25.32 30.82
CA LEU A 47 -15.28 -25.32 29.56
C LEU A 47 -14.46 -25.91 28.42
N GLY A 48 -13.19 -25.53 28.31
CA GLY A 48 -12.26 -26.09 27.32
C GLY A 48 -12.00 -27.57 27.58
N LEU A 49 -11.74 -27.93 28.84
CA LEU A 49 -11.53 -29.32 29.27
C LEU A 49 -12.72 -30.21 28.90
N VAL A 50 -13.95 -29.80 29.22
CA VAL A 50 -15.15 -30.60 28.93
C VAL A 50 -15.40 -30.69 27.43
N ASN A 51 -15.11 -29.64 26.66
CA ASN A 51 -15.18 -29.70 25.20
C ASN A 51 -14.19 -30.72 24.61
N CYS A 52 -12.98 -30.85 25.17
CA CYS A 52 -12.01 -31.88 24.78
C CYS A 52 -12.49 -33.28 25.17
N LEU A 53 -12.82 -33.50 26.45
CA LEU A 53 -13.20 -34.82 26.97
C LEU A 53 -14.42 -35.40 26.25
N ARG A 54 -15.37 -34.58 25.83
CA ARG A 54 -16.56 -35.03 25.10
C ARG A 54 -16.28 -35.51 23.67
N ARG A 55 -15.10 -35.21 23.12
CA ARG A 55 -14.65 -35.67 21.81
C ARG A 55 -13.74 -36.90 21.88
N GLU A 56 -13.25 -37.25 23.06
CA GLU A 56 -12.42 -38.43 23.27
C GLU A 56 -13.21 -39.73 23.04
N PRO A 57 -12.59 -40.79 22.48
CA PRO A 57 -13.22 -42.09 22.39
C PRO A 57 -13.36 -42.73 23.78
N ASN A 58 -14.49 -43.40 24.02
CA ASN A 58 -14.80 -44.12 25.26
C ASN A 58 -14.99 -43.25 26.52
N THR A 59 -15.02 -41.92 26.42
CA THR A 59 -15.50 -41.07 27.53
C THR A 59 -17.00 -41.21 27.72
N GLN A 60 -17.39 -41.32 28.98
CA GLN A 60 -18.81 -41.38 29.37
C GLN A 60 -19.43 -39.98 29.31
N SER A 61 -20.74 -39.88 29.59
CA SER A 61 -21.41 -38.58 29.61
C SER A 61 -20.78 -37.66 30.66
N VAL A 62 -20.10 -36.60 30.20
CA VAL A 62 -19.51 -35.56 31.04
C VAL A 62 -20.38 -34.30 30.93
N GLN A 63 -20.83 -33.81 32.07
CA GLN A 63 -21.51 -32.52 32.20
C GLN A 63 -20.60 -31.52 32.93
N CYS A 64 -20.73 -30.25 32.59
CA CYS A 64 -19.99 -29.15 33.18
C CYS A 64 -20.93 -28.21 33.93
N PHE A 65 -20.54 -27.80 35.12
CA PHE A 65 -21.14 -26.72 35.90
C PHE A 65 -20.07 -25.68 36.23
N PHE A 66 -20.05 -24.58 35.48
CA PHE A 66 -19.19 -23.44 35.76
C PHE A 66 -19.99 -22.38 36.51
N VAL A 67 -19.82 -22.33 37.83
CA VAL A 67 -20.53 -21.40 38.71
C VAL A 67 -19.59 -20.24 39.04
N ASN A 68 -19.82 -19.09 38.41
CA ASN A 68 -19.02 -17.88 38.56
C ASN A 68 -19.90 -16.75 39.11
N ASP A 69 -20.40 -16.95 40.33
CA ASP A 69 -21.25 -16.03 41.07
C ASP A 69 -21.15 -16.36 42.56
N SER A 70 -20.67 -15.41 43.37
CA SER A 70 -20.51 -15.59 44.81
C SER A 70 -21.82 -15.67 45.57
N ASN A 71 -22.92 -15.21 44.97
CA ASN A 71 -24.26 -15.28 45.57
C ASN A 71 -24.93 -16.64 45.33
N ALA A 72 -24.38 -17.48 44.44
CA ALA A 72 -24.87 -18.83 44.22
C ALA A 72 -24.43 -19.76 45.36
N PRO A 73 -25.28 -20.71 45.80
CA PRO A 73 -24.86 -21.75 46.75
C PRO A 73 -23.68 -22.55 46.20
N ARG A 74 -22.90 -23.21 47.06
CA ARG A 74 -21.82 -24.10 46.58
C ARG A 74 -22.43 -25.28 45.82
N PHE A 75 -21.82 -25.69 44.72
CA PHE A 75 -22.34 -26.80 43.90
C PHE A 75 -22.56 -28.07 44.72
N SER A 76 -23.79 -28.60 44.64
CA SER A 76 -24.19 -29.88 45.23
C SER A 76 -25.24 -30.53 44.35
N VAL A 77 -25.15 -31.86 44.18
CA VAL A 77 -26.09 -32.63 43.35
C VAL A 77 -27.48 -32.70 43.98
N ASP A 78 -27.55 -32.65 45.32
CA ASP A 78 -28.79 -32.76 46.09
C ASP A 78 -29.46 -31.41 46.36
N ASP A 79 -28.84 -30.30 45.96
CA ASP A 79 -29.37 -28.96 46.16
C ASP A 79 -30.44 -28.63 45.11
N THR A 80 -31.58 -28.14 45.57
CA THR A 80 -32.74 -27.80 44.73
C THR A 80 -32.40 -26.75 43.67
N PHE A 81 -31.43 -25.87 43.95
CA PHE A 81 -30.92 -24.86 43.02
C PHE A 81 -30.32 -25.48 41.75
N TYR A 82 -29.59 -26.59 41.89
CA TYR A 82 -28.92 -27.27 40.77
C TYR A 82 -29.75 -28.39 40.16
N THR A 83 -30.66 -28.99 40.93
CA THR A 83 -31.45 -30.17 40.52
C THR A 83 -32.20 -29.93 39.21
N ALA A 84 -32.89 -28.79 39.07
CA ALA A 84 -33.63 -28.46 37.85
C ALA A 84 -32.69 -28.31 36.64
N GLN A 85 -31.51 -27.72 36.83
CA GLN A 85 -30.53 -27.54 35.75
C GLN A 85 -29.87 -28.86 35.34
N ILE A 86 -29.58 -29.75 36.29
CA ILE A 86 -29.04 -31.10 36.02
C ILE A 86 -30.03 -31.91 35.19
N GLN A 87 -31.33 -31.81 35.48
CA GLN A 87 -32.40 -32.52 34.76
C GLN A 87 -32.51 -32.12 33.28
N LEU A 88 -32.11 -30.90 32.90
CA LEU A 88 -32.08 -30.49 31.49
C LEU A 88 -31.08 -31.30 30.65
N GLY A 89 -30.15 -32.02 31.29
CA GLY A 89 -29.20 -32.88 30.60
C GLY A 89 -28.18 -32.13 29.74
N LEU A 90 -28.05 -30.81 29.92
CA LEU A 90 -27.12 -29.99 29.16
C LEU A 90 -25.69 -30.33 29.52
N ALA A 91 -24.83 -30.43 28.50
CA ALA A 91 -23.43 -30.77 28.70
C ALA A 91 -22.60 -29.62 29.27
N ILE A 92 -23.01 -28.37 29.04
CA ILE A 92 -22.33 -27.18 29.55
C ILE A 92 -23.37 -26.28 30.19
N ASN A 93 -23.22 -26.08 31.49
CA ASN A 93 -24.05 -25.22 32.32
C ASN A 93 -23.14 -24.16 32.93
N VAL A 94 -23.43 -22.90 32.64
CA VAL A 94 -22.72 -21.75 33.19
C VAL A 94 -23.71 -20.96 34.01
N TYR A 95 -23.37 -20.66 35.26
CA TYR A 95 -24.14 -19.74 36.09
C TYR A 95 -23.31 -18.47 36.33
N ARG A 96 -23.84 -17.33 35.91
CA ARG A 96 -23.20 -16.02 36.07
C ARG A 96 -24.24 -14.92 36.14
N ASN A 97 -24.05 -13.96 37.03
CA ASN A 97 -24.94 -12.81 37.23
C ASN A 97 -26.41 -13.23 37.43
N GLY A 98 -26.65 -14.22 38.29
CA GLY A 98 -28.00 -14.69 38.59
C GLY A 98 -28.66 -15.58 37.52
N GLN A 99 -27.99 -15.89 36.40
CA GLN A 99 -28.62 -16.58 35.27
C GLN A 99 -27.85 -17.83 34.81
N TRP A 100 -28.61 -18.86 34.42
CA TRP A 100 -28.09 -20.05 33.73
C TRP A 100 -27.94 -19.80 32.23
N GLY A 101 -26.85 -20.30 31.66
CA GLY A 101 -26.56 -20.19 30.25
C GLY A 101 -25.42 -21.09 29.80
N SER A 102 -24.85 -20.77 28.64
CA SER A 102 -23.68 -21.44 28.10
C SER A 102 -22.93 -20.51 27.16
N TYR A 103 -21.63 -20.75 26.94
CA TYR A 103 -20.90 -20.05 25.90
C TYR A 103 -21.30 -20.59 24.53
N ARG A 104 -21.60 -19.66 23.62
CA ARG A 104 -21.98 -19.93 22.24
C ARG A 104 -21.12 -19.07 21.32
N HIS A 105 -20.71 -19.65 20.19
CA HIS A 105 -20.07 -18.90 19.13
C HIS A 105 -21.18 -18.24 18.33
N CYS A 106 -21.23 -16.92 18.38
CA CYS A 106 -22.07 -16.13 17.50
C CYS A 106 -21.25 -15.77 16.26
N LEU A 107 -21.89 -15.77 15.09
CA LEU A 107 -21.28 -15.22 13.90
C LEU A 107 -21.09 -13.72 14.15
N LEU A 108 -19.86 -13.22 14.00
CA LEU A 108 -19.65 -11.79 13.92
C LEU A 108 -20.33 -11.34 12.63
N GLU A 109 -21.30 -10.44 12.75
CA GLU A 109 -21.85 -9.78 11.58
C GLU A 109 -20.71 -9.02 10.93
N ASN A 110 -20.17 -9.58 9.84
CA ASN A 110 -19.36 -8.83 8.89
C ASN A 110 -20.29 -7.87 8.16
N ASN A 111 -20.81 -6.88 8.88
CA ASN A 111 -21.08 -5.61 8.25
C ASN A 111 -19.73 -5.22 7.67
N LYS A 112 -19.61 -5.17 6.34
CA LYS A 112 -18.55 -4.41 5.69
C LYS A 112 -18.57 -3.09 6.43
N ASP A 113 -17.56 -2.80 7.25
CA ASP A 113 -17.64 -1.70 8.22
C ASP A 113 -18.23 -0.49 7.50
N PRO A 114 -19.40 0.02 7.93
CA PRO A 114 -19.97 1.20 7.29
C PRO A 114 -18.87 2.24 7.33
N ALA A 115 -18.47 2.79 6.18
CA ALA A 115 -17.34 3.71 6.08
C ALA A 115 -17.44 4.75 7.20
N ILE A 116 -16.64 4.56 8.25
CA ILE A 116 -16.75 5.39 9.45
C ILE A 116 -16.09 6.70 9.08
N PRO A 117 -16.78 7.84 9.20
CA PRO A 117 -16.15 9.13 8.96
C PRO A 117 -14.94 9.29 9.89
N VAL A 118 -13.76 9.45 9.30
CA VAL A 118 -12.52 9.74 10.03
C VAL A 118 -12.25 11.23 9.91
N SER A 119 -12.15 11.93 11.04
CA SER A 119 -11.83 13.37 11.07
C SER A 119 -10.33 13.66 11.04
N ASN A 120 -9.51 12.64 11.23
CA ASN A 120 -8.07 12.76 11.38
C ASN A 120 -7.36 12.20 10.12
N HIS A 121 -6.05 11.93 10.20
CA HIS A 121 -5.26 11.45 9.09
C HIS A 121 -5.82 10.16 8.48
N CYS A 122 -6.11 10.23 7.19
CA CYS A 122 -6.45 9.12 6.31
C CYS A 122 -5.61 9.18 5.02
N PHE A 123 -5.41 8.03 4.41
CA PHE A 123 -4.69 7.88 3.14
C PHE A 123 -5.41 6.93 2.20
N ALA A 124 -5.24 7.12 0.90
CA ALA A 124 -5.81 6.24 -0.10
C ALA A 124 -4.81 5.14 -0.48
N ASN A 125 -5.28 3.89 -0.54
CA ASN A 125 -4.47 2.77 -1.02
C ASN A 125 -5.31 1.73 -1.76
N CYS A 126 -4.65 0.91 -2.56
CA CYS A 126 -5.22 -0.23 -3.26
C CYS A 126 -5.08 -1.48 -2.38
N LEU A 127 -6.18 -2.00 -1.84
CA LEU A 127 -6.15 -3.16 -0.93
C LEU A 127 -5.69 -4.45 -1.62
N LYS A 128 -5.91 -4.54 -2.93
CA LYS A 128 -5.51 -5.68 -3.76
C LYS A 128 -4.82 -5.17 -5.02
N PRO A 129 -3.48 -5.21 -5.08
CA PRO A 129 -2.73 -4.84 -6.28
C PRO A 129 -3.26 -5.55 -7.53
N GLY A 130 -3.47 -4.79 -8.61
CA GLY A 130 -4.07 -5.26 -9.86
C GLY A 130 -5.59 -5.08 -9.95
N ASP A 131 -6.27 -4.76 -8.85
CA ASP A 131 -7.72 -4.51 -8.80
C ASP A 131 -8.02 -3.10 -8.31
N LEU A 132 -8.21 -2.17 -9.26
CA LEU A 132 -8.50 -0.77 -8.96
C LEU A 132 -9.85 -0.57 -8.25
N SER A 133 -10.75 -1.56 -8.23
CA SER A 133 -11.99 -1.47 -7.46
C SER A 133 -11.77 -1.60 -5.95
N SER A 134 -10.57 -2.06 -5.55
CA SER A 134 -10.17 -2.23 -4.15
C SER A 134 -9.57 -0.97 -3.53
N PHE A 135 -9.57 0.16 -4.26
CA PHE A 135 -9.17 1.44 -3.71
C PHE A 135 -10.09 1.87 -2.57
N ALA A 136 -9.47 2.21 -1.44
CA ALA A 136 -10.18 2.68 -0.26
C ALA A 136 -9.37 3.74 0.48
N TRP A 137 -10.09 4.57 1.22
CA TRP A 137 -9.50 5.42 2.25
C TRP A 137 -9.32 4.59 3.52
N LEU A 138 -8.10 4.60 4.05
CA LEU A 138 -7.69 3.86 5.24
C LEU A 138 -7.28 4.83 6.34
N ASN A 139 -7.43 4.39 7.58
CA ASN A 139 -6.98 5.14 8.74
C ASN A 139 -5.46 5.21 8.76
N GLY A 140 -4.89 6.39 8.89
CA GLY A 140 -3.45 6.60 8.75
C GLY A 140 -2.65 6.66 10.07
N PRO A 141 -1.34 6.38 10.03
CA PRO A 141 -0.50 6.27 11.23
C PRO A 141 -0.26 7.59 11.96
N LEU A 142 -0.36 8.75 11.29
CA LEU A 142 -0.17 10.07 11.91
C LEU A 142 -1.19 10.39 13.02
N ASN A 143 -2.26 9.60 13.17
CA ASN A 143 -3.25 9.76 14.23
C ASN A 143 -2.75 9.45 15.63
N GLU A 144 -1.71 8.62 15.72
CA GLU A 144 -1.09 8.24 17.00
C GLU A 144 0.10 9.14 17.36
N GLN A 145 0.46 10.07 16.46
CA GLN A 145 1.64 10.92 16.59
C GLN A 145 1.24 12.36 16.95
N PRO A 146 2.02 13.03 17.82
CA PRO A 146 1.81 14.45 18.09
C PRO A 146 1.96 15.25 16.79
N VAL A 147 1.23 16.37 16.69
CA VAL A 147 1.35 17.29 15.55
C VAL A 147 2.73 17.94 15.59
N SER A 148 3.49 17.77 14.51
CA SER A 148 4.81 18.37 14.30
C SER A 148 4.67 19.71 13.55
N ASP A 149 5.72 20.54 13.58
CA ASP A 149 5.82 21.75 12.76
C ASP A 149 5.89 21.42 11.25
N GLY A 150 6.34 20.21 10.90
CA GLY A 150 6.40 19.70 9.54
C GLY A 150 5.07 19.14 9.01
N ARG A 151 4.00 19.17 9.82
CA ARG A 151 2.71 18.62 9.38
C ARG A 151 2.04 19.54 8.36
N VAL A 152 1.64 18.96 7.24
CA VAL A 152 0.92 19.65 6.17
C VAL A 152 -0.45 19.03 5.97
N ASN A 153 -1.48 19.85 6.00
CA ASN A 153 -2.81 19.46 5.53
C ASN A 153 -2.80 19.48 4.00
N VAL A 154 -2.90 18.29 3.40
CA VAL A 154 -2.88 18.12 1.94
C VAL A 154 -4.19 18.61 1.37
N VAL A 155 -4.11 19.50 0.38
CA VAL A 155 -5.27 19.98 -0.38
C VAL A 155 -5.34 19.26 -1.73
N PHE A 156 -4.19 19.06 -2.38
CA PHE A 156 -4.07 18.29 -3.61
C PHE A 156 -2.92 17.30 -3.52
N SER A 157 -3.15 16.08 -3.99
CA SER A 157 -2.10 15.11 -4.32
C SER A 157 -2.33 14.64 -5.75
N SER A 158 -1.27 14.65 -6.55
CA SER A 158 -1.34 14.27 -7.97
C SER A 158 -0.85 12.84 -8.19
N LEU A 159 -1.53 12.20 -9.15
CA LEU A 159 -1.19 10.86 -9.60
C LEU A 159 0.01 10.89 -10.53
N ASN A 160 1.00 10.06 -10.24
CA ASN A 160 2.17 9.83 -11.07
C ASN A 160 2.13 8.42 -11.68
N PHE A 161 2.98 8.19 -12.70
CA PHE A 161 3.01 6.90 -13.39
C PHE A 161 3.37 5.74 -12.44
N LYS A 162 4.23 6.01 -11.45
CA LYS A 162 4.59 5.07 -10.38
C LYS A 162 3.35 4.59 -9.62
N ASP A 163 2.46 5.49 -9.23
CA ASP A 163 1.24 5.16 -8.48
C ASP A 163 0.36 4.19 -9.26
N VAL A 164 0.18 4.45 -10.57
CA VAL A 164 -0.61 3.59 -11.45
C VAL A 164 0.05 2.22 -11.62
N MET A 165 1.38 2.16 -11.79
CA MET A 165 2.08 0.89 -11.95
C MET A 165 2.07 0.05 -10.68
N LEU A 166 2.18 0.67 -9.50
CA LEU A 166 2.02 0.00 -8.21
C LEU A 166 0.59 -0.51 -8.03
N ALA A 167 -0.40 0.35 -8.22
CA ALA A 167 -1.82 0.01 -8.04
C ALA A 167 -2.30 -1.09 -9.00
N THR A 168 -1.77 -1.13 -10.23
CA THR A 168 -2.07 -2.18 -11.23
C THR A 168 -1.21 -3.44 -11.06
N GLY A 169 -0.30 -3.49 -10.09
CA GLY A 169 0.57 -4.64 -9.84
C GLY A 169 1.62 -4.89 -10.93
N ARG A 170 1.89 -3.90 -11.78
CA ARG A 170 2.90 -4.00 -12.86
C ARG A 170 4.31 -3.60 -12.41
N LEU A 171 4.40 -2.92 -11.28
CA LEU A 171 5.66 -2.60 -10.61
C LEU A 171 5.62 -3.18 -9.20
N ALA A 172 6.69 -3.86 -8.79
CA ALA A 172 6.84 -4.33 -7.42
C ALA A 172 7.23 -3.15 -6.52
N ILE A 173 6.78 -3.19 -5.27
CA ILE A 173 7.24 -2.23 -4.25
C ILE A 173 8.69 -2.57 -3.91
N GLU A 174 9.58 -1.61 -4.11
CA GLU A 174 10.98 -1.71 -3.66
C GLU A 174 11.01 -1.48 -2.15
N SER A 175 10.92 -2.57 -1.38
CA SER A 175 10.82 -2.51 0.09
C SER A 175 12.13 -2.20 0.81
N SER A 176 13.27 -2.15 0.10
CA SER A 176 14.59 -1.97 0.71
C SER A 176 14.80 -0.62 1.38
N PHE A 177 14.01 0.39 1.00
CA PHE A 177 14.14 1.76 1.48
C PHE A 177 12.93 2.25 2.30
N LEU A 178 11.95 1.39 2.53
CA LEU A 178 10.70 1.75 3.21
C LEU A 178 10.56 1.01 4.54
N SER A 179 10.16 1.74 5.56
CA SER A 179 9.70 1.19 6.83
C SER A 179 8.40 0.40 6.64
N ARG A 180 8.04 -0.42 7.65
CA ARG A 180 6.77 -1.18 7.60
C ARG A 180 5.54 -0.27 7.48
N LEU A 181 5.57 0.91 8.10
CA LEU A 181 4.46 1.87 8.04
C LEU A 181 4.34 2.48 6.63
N GLU A 182 5.46 2.78 6.00
CA GLU A 182 5.48 3.30 4.62
C GLU A 182 5.00 2.26 3.60
N LEU A 183 5.26 0.97 3.85
CA LEU A 183 4.72 -0.12 3.03
C LEU A 183 3.19 -0.24 3.10
N GLU A 184 2.55 0.31 4.12
CA GLU A 184 1.08 0.38 4.22
C GLU A 184 0.51 1.57 3.43
N CYS A 185 1.31 2.61 3.18
CA CYS A 185 0.91 3.87 2.55
C CYS A 185 1.81 4.20 1.35
N VAL A 186 1.75 3.36 0.31
CA VAL A 186 2.74 3.40 -0.80
C VAL A 186 2.41 4.39 -1.92
N LEU A 187 1.17 4.90 -1.97
CA LEU A 187 0.69 5.73 -3.08
C LEU A 187 0.82 7.23 -2.80
N GLY A 188 1.10 7.98 -3.85
CA GLY A 188 1.28 9.41 -3.81
C GLY A 188 2.73 9.77 -3.53
N PHE A 189 3.28 10.59 -4.42
CA PHE A 189 4.68 11.01 -4.40
C PHE A 189 4.84 12.52 -4.23
N GLU A 190 3.79 13.29 -4.50
CA GLU A 190 3.81 14.74 -4.40
C GLU A 190 2.47 15.27 -3.89
N TYR A 191 2.52 16.48 -3.34
CA TYR A 191 1.38 17.16 -2.75
C TYR A 191 1.51 18.68 -2.85
N SER A 192 0.39 19.36 -2.66
CA SER A 192 0.34 20.75 -2.23
C SER A 192 -0.68 20.92 -1.12
N GLY A 193 -0.40 21.84 -0.20
CA GLY A 193 -1.18 21.97 1.01
C GLY A 193 -0.85 23.19 1.84
N VAL A 194 -1.31 23.14 3.09
CA VAL A 194 -1.13 24.21 4.07
C VAL A 194 -0.54 23.63 5.34
N THR A 195 0.59 24.18 5.77
CA THR A 195 1.24 23.83 7.04
C THR A 195 0.41 24.28 8.24
N VAL A 196 0.76 23.80 9.43
CA VAL A 196 0.08 24.18 10.70
C VAL A 196 0.10 25.69 10.99
N ASP A 197 1.13 26.40 10.55
CA ASP A 197 1.29 27.86 10.68
C ASP A 197 0.62 28.65 9.53
N GLY A 198 -0.06 27.98 8.60
CA GLY A 198 -0.84 28.59 7.53
C GLY A 198 -0.05 28.89 6.25
N ARG A 199 1.22 28.48 6.14
CA ARG A 199 2.00 28.64 4.90
C ARG A 199 1.53 27.69 3.82
N ARG A 200 1.53 28.17 2.58
CA ARG A 200 1.16 27.38 1.40
C ARG A 200 2.41 26.70 0.87
N VAL A 201 2.40 25.37 0.84
CA VAL A 201 3.57 24.57 0.45
C VAL A 201 3.22 23.55 -0.63
N MET A 202 4.24 23.17 -1.41
CA MET A 202 4.22 22.04 -2.34
C MET A 202 5.47 21.21 -2.11
N GLY A 203 5.40 19.90 -2.29
CA GLY A 203 6.55 19.07 -2.03
C GLY A 203 6.43 17.64 -2.54
N MET A 204 7.50 16.89 -2.33
CA MET A 204 7.58 15.46 -2.61
C MET A 204 7.96 14.69 -1.35
N ILE A 205 7.41 13.49 -1.23
CA ILE A 205 7.77 12.50 -0.21
C ILE A 205 7.87 11.12 -0.87
N PRO A 206 8.67 10.19 -0.34
CA PRO A 206 8.94 8.91 -1.00
C PRO A 206 7.67 8.07 -1.26
N CYS A 207 6.68 8.21 -0.38
CA CYS A 207 5.35 7.60 -0.49
C CYS A 207 4.34 8.28 0.45
N GLY A 208 3.06 8.03 0.23
CA GLY A 208 1.99 8.40 1.16
C GLY A 208 1.44 9.81 0.99
N ALA A 209 1.80 10.49 -0.11
CA ALA A 209 1.31 11.84 -0.38
C ALA A 209 -0.19 11.86 -0.73
N MET A 210 -0.74 10.71 -1.13
CA MET A 210 -2.17 10.54 -1.40
C MET A 210 -2.94 10.35 -0.09
N SER A 211 -2.92 11.39 0.72
CA SER A 211 -3.43 11.42 2.07
C SER A 211 -4.06 12.78 2.38
N SER A 212 -4.74 12.86 3.52
CA SER A 212 -5.26 14.13 4.06
C SER A 212 -4.18 14.96 4.74
N GLN A 213 -3.12 14.34 5.23
CA GLN A 213 -2.02 14.97 5.93
C GLN A 213 -0.71 14.25 5.63
N VAL A 214 0.38 15.00 5.54
CA VAL A 214 1.73 14.45 5.40
C VAL A 214 2.67 15.08 6.40
N GLU A 215 3.72 14.35 6.74
CA GLU A 215 4.94 14.94 7.29
C GLU A 215 5.79 15.44 6.12
N SER A 216 6.06 16.73 6.09
CA SER A 216 6.87 17.35 5.04
C SER A 216 8.33 16.91 5.16
N GLU A 217 8.95 16.54 4.03
CA GLU A 217 10.40 16.41 3.93
C GLU A 217 11.03 17.80 3.76
N PRO A 218 11.81 18.33 4.73
CA PRO A 218 12.30 19.70 4.71
C PRO A 218 13.08 20.07 3.45
N TYR A 219 13.86 19.15 2.88
CA TYR A 219 14.66 19.42 1.68
C TYR A 219 13.88 19.31 0.37
N MET A 220 12.67 18.77 0.42
CA MET A 220 11.82 18.51 -0.75
C MET A 220 10.46 19.21 -0.65
N THR A 221 10.39 20.23 0.21
CA THR A 221 9.21 21.07 0.42
C THR A 221 9.55 22.52 0.08
N PHE A 222 8.70 23.15 -0.70
CA PHE A 222 8.89 24.48 -1.26
C PHE A 222 7.67 25.34 -0.99
N ASP A 223 7.89 26.64 -0.72
CA ASP A 223 6.80 27.60 -0.62
C ASP A 223 6.11 27.77 -1.98
N VAL A 224 4.78 27.83 -1.96
CA VAL A 224 3.99 28.05 -3.17
C VAL A 224 3.94 29.55 -3.46
N PRO A 225 4.35 30.00 -4.67
CA PRO A 225 4.23 31.41 -5.05
C PRO A 225 2.79 31.94 -4.91
N ASP A 226 2.66 33.20 -4.50
CA ASP A 226 1.36 33.85 -4.31
C ASP A 226 0.47 33.83 -5.57
N VAL A 227 1.10 33.85 -6.74
CA VAL A 227 0.43 33.86 -8.05
C VAL A 227 -0.09 32.49 -8.50
N TRP A 228 0.27 31.40 -7.80
CA TRP A 228 -0.17 30.05 -8.15
C TRP A 228 -1.30 29.62 -7.24
N SER A 229 -2.26 28.85 -7.75
CA SER A 229 -3.18 28.08 -6.90
C SER A 229 -2.48 26.85 -6.32
N LEU A 230 -3.02 26.26 -5.26
CA LEU A 230 -2.52 24.97 -4.75
C LEU A 230 -2.69 23.85 -5.80
N GLU A 231 -3.75 23.90 -6.62
CA GLU A 231 -3.96 22.96 -7.72
C GLU A 231 -2.82 23.02 -8.74
N GLN A 232 -2.43 24.24 -9.15
CA GLN A 232 -1.29 24.44 -10.05
C GLN A 232 0.01 23.98 -9.40
N ALA A 233 0.22 24.32 -8.13
CA ALA A 233 1.41 23.97 -7.39
C ALA A 233 1.62 22.45 -7.27
N ALA A 234 0.55 21.66 -7.13
CA ALA A 234 0.63 20.20 -7.07
C ALA A 234 1.17 19.57 -8.36
N THR A 235 1.21 20.28 -9.48
CA THR A 235 1.68 19.75 -10.77
C THR A 235 3.19 19.87 -10.99
N ILE A 236 3.91 20.53 -10.08
CA ILE A 236 5.28 20.99 -10.28
C ILE A 236 6.35 20.04 -9.72
N PRO A 237 6.26 19.56 -8.45
CA PRO A 237 7.40 18.96 -7.77
C PRO A 237 8.01 17.76 -8.50
N CYS A 238 7.22 16.75 -8.84
CA CYS A 238 7.69 15.51 -9.44
C CYS A 238 8.20 15.73 -10.87
N VAL A 239 7.45 16.47 -11.69
CA VAL A 239 7.80 16.65 -13.11
C VAL A 239 9.06 17.49 -13.27
N TYR A 240 9.17 18.61 -12.56
CA TYR A 240 10.38 19.45 -12.62
C TYR A 240 11.53 18.84 -11.83
N GLY A 241 11.28 18.13 -10.72
CA GLY A 241 12.30 17.36 -10.02
C GLY A 241 12.95 16.31 -10.93
N THR A 242 12.13 15.59 -11.71
CA THR A 242 12.63 14.59 -12.69
C THR A 242 13.47 15.24 -13.77
N VAL A 243 12.98 16.35 -14.36
CA VAL A 243 13.71 17.10 -15.39
C VAL A 243 15.03 17.64 -14.84
N TYR A 244 15.02 18.20 -13.63
CA TYR A 244 16.21 18.74 -13.00
C TYR A 244 17.27 17.65 -12.74
N SER A 245 16.84 16.51 -12.20
CA SER A 245 17.70 15.34 -12.02
C SER A 245 18.31 14.89 -13.34
N ALA A 246 17.49 14.74 -14.39
CA ALA A 246 17.95 14.27 -15.70
C ALA A 246 18.96 15.24 -16.36
N PHE A 247 18.67 16.54 -16.30
CA PHE A 247 19.38 17.54 -17.09
C PHE A 247 20.59 18.12 -16.38
N PHE A 248 20.52 18.33 -15.06
CA PHE A 248 21.56 19.05 -14.33
C PHE A 248 22.39 18.14 -13.42
N MET A 249 21.78 17.10 -12.85
CA MET A 249 22.53 16.15 -12.01
C MET A 249 23.19 15.05 -12.85
N SER A 250 22.47 14.46 -13.80
CA SER A 250 22.94 13.27 -14.54
C SER A 250 23.80 13.57 -15.77
N SER A 251 23.52 14.62 -16.55
CA SER A 251 24.14 14.78 -17.88
C SER A 251 24.63 16.18 -18.25
N LYS A 252 24.33 17.19 -17.43
CA LYS A 252 24.72 18.60 -17.64
C LYS A 252 24.46 19.06 -19.07
N ILE A 253 23.18 19.25 -19.40
CA ILE A 253 22.75 19.76 -20.71
C ILE A 253 23.46 21.06 -21.09
N ARG A 254 23.60 21.31 -22.40
CA ARG A 254 24.37 22.44 -22.93
C ARG A 254 23.54 23.27 -23.88
N ARG A 255 23.72 24.59 -23.83
CA ARG A 255 23.11 25.53 -24.78
C ARG A 255 23.47 25.15 -26.22
N GLY A 256 22.49 25.21 -27.12
CA GLY A 256 22.65 24.89 -28.54
C GLY A 256 22.75 23.39 -28.86
N ALA A 257 22.72 22.50 -27.86
CA ALA A 257 22.65 21.06 -28.10
C ALA A 257 21.23 20.65 -28.51
N SER A 258 21.15 19.49 -29.17
CA SER A 258 19.91 18.89 -29.65
C SER A 258 19.42 17.77 -28.72
N ILE A 259 18.11 17.70 -28.48
CA ILE A 259 17.50 16.69 -27.61
C ILE A 259 16.23 16.10 -28.22
N LEU A 260 16.07 14.78 -28.08
CA LEU A 260 14.80 14.09 -28.33
C LEU A 260 14.09 13.82 -27.00
N ILE A 261 12.91 14.42 -26.81
CA ILE A 261 12.06 14.26 -25.63
C ILE A 261 10.85 13.39 -26.01
N HIS A 262 10.79 12.17 -25.49
CA HIS A 262 9.62 11.32 -25.71
C HIS A 262 8.41 11.76 -24.89
N ALA A 263 7.22 11.44 -25.41
CA ALA A 263 5.94 11.76 -24.78
C ALA A 263 5.80 13.25 -24.41
N GLY A 264 6.10 14.16 -25.34
CA GLY A 264 6.19 15.61 -25.09
C GLY A 264 4.93 16.26 -24.52
N SER A 265 3.76 15.65 -24.73
CA SER A 265 2.47 16.11 -24.18
C SER A 265 2.13 15.55 -22.79
N GLY A 266 3.02 14.74 -22.20
CA GLY A 266 2.92 14.31 -20.79
C GLY A 266 3.57 15.32 -19.85
N GLY A 267 3.32 15.20 -18.53
CA GLY A 267 3.80 16.16 -17.53
C GLY A 267 5.31 16.43 -17.59
N ILE A 268 6.12 15.37 -17.53
CA ILE A 268 7.59 15.48 -17.67
C ILE A 268 7.99 16.02 -19.04
N GLY A 269 7.29 15.60 -20.11
CA GLY A 269 7.55 16.09 -21.47
C GLY A 269 7.37 17.60 -21.59
N LEU A 270 6.29 18.14 -21.02
CA LEU A 270 6.03 19.58 -21.03
C LEU A 270 7.09 20.36 -20.24
N ALA A 271 7.42 19.91 -19.03
CA ALA A 271 8.46 20.53 -18.21
C ALA A 271 9.84 20.48 -18.88
N ALA A 272 10.17 19.34 -19.53
CA ALA A 272 11.42 19.16 -20.24
C ALA A 272 11.53 20.08 -21.46
N ILE A 273 10.47 20.18 -22.26
CA ILE A 273 10.43 21.05 -23.44
C ILE A 273 10.61 22.52 -23.03
N GLU A 274 9.86 22.99 -22.03
CA GLU A 274 9.96 24.36 -21.50
C GLU A 274 11.39 24.65 -21.02
N THR A 275 11.98 23.74 -20.24
CA THR A 275 13.35 23.87 -19.72
C THR A 275 14.40 23.92 -20.83
N CYS A 276 14.28 23.05 -21.84
CA CYS A 276 15.19 23.03 -22.99
C CYS A 276 15.11 24.31 -23.82
N PHE A 277 13.92 24.86 -24.03
CA PHE A 277 13.78 26.14 -24.72
C PHE A 277 14.37 27.30 -23.92
N ALA A 278 14.17 27.34 -22.60
CA ALA A 278 14.81 28.32 -21.72
C ALA A 278 16.35 28.25 -21.80
N TYR A 279 16.91 27.06 -22.00
CA TYR A 279 18.35 26.83 -22.21
C TYR A 279 18.83 27.00 -23.66
N GLY A 280 17.95 27.34 -24.59
CA GLY A 280 18.29 27.54 -26.01
C GLY A 280 18.74 26.26 -26.72
N MET A 281 18.13 25.13 -26.40
CA MET A 281 18.37 23.83 -27.06
C MET A 281 17.46 23.63 -28.28
N GLU A 282 17.89 22.78 -29.20
CA GLU A 282 17.05 22.30 -30.29
C GLU A 282 16.24 21.08 -29.84
N VAL A 283 14.91 21.21 -29.84
CA VAL A 283 14.01 20.18 -29.32
C VAL A 283 13.36 19.39 -30.44
N PHE A 284 13.44 18.06 -30.34
CA PHE A 284 12.61 17.09 -31.04
C PHE A 284 11.73 16.38 -30.03
N THR A 285 10.51 16.00 -30.41
CA THR A 285 9.61 15.30 -29.50
C THR A 285 8.72 14.28 -30.19
N THR A 286 8.04 13.44 -29.42
CA THR A 286 7.04 12.51 -29.94
C THR A 286 5.71 12.61 -29.21
N VAL A 287 4.63 12.42 -29.94
CA VAL A 287 3.26 12.38 -29.42
C VAL A 287 2.46 11.25 -30.07
N SER A 288 1.35 10.88 -29.44
CA SER A 288 0.54 9.75 -29.90
C SER A 288 -0.53 10.13 -30.93
N THR A 289 -1.01 11.39 -30.91
CA THR A 289 -2.18 11.83 -31.71
C THR A 289 -1.97 13.23 -32.27
N ASN A 290 -2.70 13.57 -33.34
CA ASN A 290 -2.66 14.91 -33.94
C ASN A 290 -3.15 16.00 -32.96
N ALA A 291 -4.19 15.74 -32.17
CA ALA A 291 -4.65 16.69 -31.14
C ALA A 291 -3.53 17.06 -30.13
N LYS A 292 -2.69 16.08 -29.74
CA LYS A 292 -1.53 16.32 -28.88
C LYS A 292 -0.43 17.10 -29.60
N LYS A 293 -0.25 16.87 -30.90
CA LYS A 293 0.67 17.65 -31.74
C LYS A 293 0.24 19.11 -31.80
N GLU A 294 -1.02 19.38 -32.11
CA GLU A 294 -1.60 20.73 -32.16
C GLU A 294 -1.49 21.44 -30.82
N PHE A 295 -1.79 20.73 -29.72
CA PHE A 295 -1.59 21.26 -28.36
C PHE A 295 -0.16 21.72 -28.11
N LEU A 296 0.86 20.91 -28.46
CA LEU A 296 2.25 21.30 -28.27
C LEU A 296 2.65 22.51 -29.13
N LEU A 297 2.19 22.57 -30.38
CA LEU A 297 2.46 23.69 -31.28
C LEU A 297 1.81 24.99 -30.79
N ALA A 298 0.60 24.90 -30.25
CA ALA A 298 -0.08 26.05 -29.63
C ALA A 298 0.62 26.52 -28.35
N ARG A 299 1.17 25.58 -27.55
CA ARG A 299 1.81 25.87 -26.26
C ARG A 299 3.24 26.38 -26.39
N PHE A 300 3.98 25.94 -27.42
CA PHE A 300 5.40 26.23 -27.59
C PHE A 300 5.69 26.82 -28.96
N ALA A 301 5.79 28.15 -29.03
CA ALA A 301 6.05 28.86 -30.29
C ALA A 301 7.39 28.49 -30.96
N LEU A 302 8.38 28.05 -30.18
CA LEU A 302 9.71 27.63 -30.68
C LEU A 302 9.72 26.20 -31.22
N LEU A 303 8.66 25.41 -31.01
CA LEU A 303 8.58 24.03 -31.46
C LEU A 303 8.15 23.97 -32.93
N LYS A 304 8.96 23.34 -33.77
CA LYS A 304 8.67 23.21 -35.21
C LYS A 304 7.73 22.02 -35.47
N PRO A 305 6.75 22.13 -36.40
CA PRO A 305 5.86 21.02 -36.74
C PRO A 305 6.57 19.74 -37.20
N ASP A 306 7.70 19.86 -37.88
CA ASP A 306 8.49 18.73 -38.38
C ASP A 306 9.31 18.06 -37.28
N HIS A 307 9.52 18.73 -36.15
CA HIS A 307 10.24 18.18 -34.99
C HIS A 307 9.35 17.30 -34.09
N ILE A 308 8.10 17.05 -34.49
CA ILE A 308 7.12 16.26 -33.73
C ILE A 308 6.83 14.94 -34.46
N GLY A 309 7.38 13.85 -33.92
CA GLY A 309 7.20 12.49 -34.43
C GLY A 309 6.08 11.71 -33.74
N ASN A 310 5.83 10.48 -34.18
CA ASN A 310 4.86 9.57 -33.57
C ASN A 310 5.49 8.77 -32.43
N SER A 311 4.81 8.67 -31.28
CA SER A 311 5.25 7.85 -30.14
C SER A 311 4.69 6.42 -30.16
N ARG A 312 3.80 6.08 -31.10
CA ARG A 312 3.16 4.76 -31.20
C ARG A 312 3.98 3.74 -31.99
N ASP A 313 4.93 4.18 -32.79
CA ASP A 313 5.81 3.35 -33.61
C ASP A 313 7.25 3.89 -33.52
N THR A 314 8.16 3.34 -34.33
CA THR A 314 9.57 3.75 -34.43
C THR A 314 9.83 4.74 -35.57
N SER A 315 8.80 5.34 -36.18
CA SER A 315 8.96 6.29 -37.29
C SER A 315 9.74 7.56 -36.91
N PHE A 316 9.78 7.91 -35.61
CA PHE A 316 10.59 9.01 -35.10
C PHE A 316 12.09 8.82 -35.36
N GLU A 317 12.58 7.58 -35.47
CA GLU A 317 13.99 7.32 -35.79
C GLU A 317 14.34 7.86 -37.17
N ARG A 318 13.47 7.64 -38.15
CA ARG A 318 13.62 8.17 -39.51
C ARG A 318 13.53 9.69 -39.52
N MET A 319 12.60 10.26 -38.76
CA MET A 319 12.45 11.72 -38.62
C MET A 319 13.75 12.35 -38.11
N ILE A 320 14.30 11.84 -37.00
CA ILE A 320 15.56 12.32 -36.45
C ILE A 320 16.69 12.19 -37.46
N ARG A 321 16.83 11.02 -38.09
CA ARG A 321 17.89 10.79 -39.09
C ARG A 321 17.81 11.78 -40.25
N THR A 322 16.62 12.08 -40.75
CA THR A 322 16.42 13.03 -41.84
C THR A 322 16.73 14.47 -41.40
N LEU A 323 16.16 14.93 -40.28
CA LEU A 323 16.28 16.32 -39.84
C LEU A 323 17.68 16.66 -39.29
N THR A 324 18.42 15.66 -38.83
CA THR A 324 19.80 15.81 -38.34
C THR A 324 20.86 15.42 -39.37
N ASN A 325 20.48 15.18 -40.63
CA ASN A 325 21.38 14.72 -41.71
C ASN A 325 22.23 13.51 -41.31
N GLY A 326 21.63 12.54 -40.62
CA GLY A 326 22.28 11.32 -40.14
C GLY A 326 23.14 11.49 -38.89
N ARG A 327 23.28 12.71 -38.35
CA ARG A 327 24.08 12.98 -37.15
C ARG A 327 23.48 12.35 -35.90
N GLY A 328 22.16 12.43 -35.73
CA GLY A 328 21.46 12.15 -34.48
C GLY A 328 21.42 13.34 -33.52
N VAL A 329 20.87 13.12 -32.33
CA VAL A 329 20.72 14.12 -31.25
C VAL A 329 21.75 13.95 -30.14
N ASP A 330 22.12 15.03 -29.45
CA ASP A 330 23.08 14.99 -28.35
C ASP A 330 22.51 14.33 -27.10
N PHE A 331 21.21 14.53 -26.83
CA PHE A 331 20.52 13.97 -25.67
C PHE A 331 19.23 13.26 -26.09
N VAL A 332 18.86 12.23 -25.35
CA VAL A 332 17.53 11.60 -25.44
C VAL A 332 16.96 11.50 -24.04
N LEU A 333 15.79 12.09 -23.79
CA LEU A 333 14.99 11.84 -22.59
C LEU A 333 13.93 10.79 -22.94
N ASN A 334 14.17 9.55 -22.51
CA ASN A 334 13.35 8.40 -22.85
C ASN A 334 12.41 7.98 -21.73
N SER A 335 11.15 7.73 -22.09
CA SER A 335 10.13 7.09 -21.26
C SER A 335 9.39 5.98 -22.03
N LEU A 336 9.87 5.60 -23.21
CA LEU A 336 9.30 4.53 -24.04
C LEU A 336 10.02 3.22 -23.76
N SER A 337 9.39 2.11 -24.12
CA SER A 337 9.88 0.77 -23.82
C SER A 337 10.17 -0.07 -25.07
N GLU A 338 10.85 -1.20 -24.86
CA GLU A 338 11.04 -2.27 -25.82
C GLU A 338 11.72 -1.80 -27.13
N GLU A 339 11.16 -2.11 -28.30
CA GLU A 339 11.70 -1.72 -29.62
C GLU A 339 11.91 -0.20 -29.73
N LYS A 340 11.03 0.58 -29.11
CA LYS A 340 11.10 2.04 -29.14
C LYS A 340 12.30 2.55 -28.37
N LEU A 341 12.60 1.98 -27.19
CA LEU A 341 13.81 2.31 -26.45
C LEU A 341 15.06 2.05 -27.31
N GLN A 342 15.13 0.90 -27.98
CA GLN A 342 16.26 0.58 -28.87
C GLN A 342 16.37 1.57 -30.04
N ALA A 343 15.25 1.98 -30.63
CA ALA A 343 15.20 3.02 -31.66
C ALA A 343 15.67 4.39 -31.14
N SER A 344 15.29 4.74 -29.92
CA SER A 344 15.72 5.96 -29.25
C SER A 344 17.24 5.97 -29.02
N VAL A 345 17.85 4.84 -28.64
CA VAL A 345 19.33 4.76 -28.50
C VAL A 345 20.01 4.96 -29.86
N ARG A 346 19.44 4.43 -30.95
CA ARG A 346 19.97 4.65 -32.31
C ARG A 346 19.92 6.12 -32.75
N CYS A 347 18.97 6.90 -32.21
CA CYS A 347 18.85 8.34 -32.48
C CYS A 347 20.00 9.18 -31.91
N LEU A 348 20.81 8.64 -30.99
CA LEU A 348 21.94 9.37 -30.42
C LEU A 348 23.05 9.64 -31.44
N ALA A 349 23.60 10.84 -31.36
CA ALA A 349 24.85 11.24 -31.99
C ALA A 349 26.06 10.60 -31.30
N LYS A 350 27.24 10.73 -31.93
CA LYS A 350 28.51 10.35 -31.29
C LYS A 350 28.72 11.17 -30.02
N GLY A 351 29.08 10.51 -28.92
CA GLY A 351 29.22 11.15 -27.60
C GLY A 351 27.89 11.53 -26.93
N GLY A 352 26.74 11.11 -27.48
CA GLY A 352 25.43 11.48 -26.95
C GLY A 352 25.08 10.83 -25.60
N HIS A 353 24.12 11.41 -24.89
CA HIS A 353 23.66 10.98 -23.58
C HIS A 353 22.21 10.50 -23.62
N PHE A 354 22.00 9.25 -23.21
CA PHE A 354 20.68 8.66 -23.02
C PHE A 354 20.24 8.83 -21.56
N LEU A 355 19.06 9.40 -21.35
CA LEU A 355 18.44 9.65 -20.05
C LEU A 355 17.17 8.81 -19.95
N GLU A 356 17.28 7.65 -19.30
CA GLU A 356 16.17 6.72 -19.11
C GLU A 356 15.41 7.04 -17.84
N ILE A 357 14.14 7.41 -17.97
CA ILE A 357 13.22 7.63 -16.82
C ILE A 357 12.15 6.52 -16.71
N GLY A 358 12.02 5.64 -17.71
CA GLY A 358 11.07 4.54 -17.71
C GLY A 358 11.60 3.32 -16.95
N LYS A 359 10.76 2.72 -16.11
CA LYS A 359 11.15 1.54 -15.30
C LYS A 359 10.93 0.18 -15.96
N TYR A 360 10.08 0.11 -16.99
CA TYR A 360 9.58 -1.17 -17.52
C TYR A 360 10.70 -2.11 -18.03
N ASP A 361 11.57 -1.63 -18.91
CA ASP A 361 12.67 -2.44 -19.46
C ASP A 361 13.73 -2.78 -18.41
N MET A 362 13.97 -1.89 -17.44
CA MET A 362 14.85 -2.14 -16.31
C MET A 362 14.32 -3.29 -15.45
N THR A 363 13.03 -3.26 -15.08
CA THR A 363 12.39 -4.33 -14.30
C THR A 363 12.37 -5.67 -15.05
N LYS A 364 12.26 -5.64 -16.39
CA LYS A 364 12.30 -6.84 -17.23
C LYS A 364 13.71 -7.35 -17.53
N ASN A 365 14.76 -6.63 -17.13
CA ASN A 365 16.14 -6.94 -17.51
C ASN A 365 16.32 -7.09 -19.04
N SER A 366 15.73 -6.15 -19.79
CA SER A 366 15.82 -6.13 -21.25
C SER A 366 17.27 -5.97 -21.72
N LYS A 367 17.61 -6.58 -22.86
CA LYS A 367 18.97 -6.51 -23.44
C LYS A 367 19.16 -5.21 -24.21
N LEU A 368 20.34 -4.60 -24.06
CA LEU A 368 20.80 -3.46 -24.86
C LEU A 368 21.98 -3.88 -25.74
N ALA A 369 21.93 -3.53 -27.03
CA ALA A 369 22.99 -3.91 -27.98
C ALA A 369 24.27 -3.09 -27.71
N MET A 370 25.35 -3.76 -27.31
CA MET A 370 26.63 -3.12 -26.97
C MET A 370 27.29 -2.41 -28.17
N GLU A 371 26.98 -2.81 -29.40
CA GLU A 371 27.45 -2.13 -30.62
C GLU A 371 27.07 -0.64 -30.64
N LEU A 372 25.93 -0.27 -30.05
CA LEU A 372 25.47 1.12 -29.98
C LEU A 372 26.45 2.02 -29.19
N PHE A 373 27.24 1.44 -28.26
CA PHE A 373 28.25 2.14 -27.49
C PHE A 373 29.52 2.47 -28.27
N GLN A 374 29.72 1.92 -29.48
CA GLN A 374 30.83 2.31 -30.36
C GLN A 374 30.79 3.81 -30.73
N LYS A 375 29.62 4.44 -30.62
CA LYS A 375 29.44 5.89 -30.75
C LYS A 375 30.04 6.70 -29.59
N GLY A 376 30.55 6.06 -28.53
CA GLY A 376 30.99 6.71 -27.30
C GLY A 376 29.86 7.32 -26.48
N ILE A 377 28.64 6.73 -26.57
CA ILE A 377 27.46 7.23 -25.85
C ILE A 377 27.53 6.90 -24.36
N THR A 378 26.82 7.70 -23.56
CA THR A 378 26.57 7.44 -22.13
C THR A 378 25.10 7.04 -21.94
N PHE A 379 24.83 5.98 -21.20
CA PHE A 379 23.47 5.57 -20.83
C PHE A 379 23.27 5.76 -19.32
N THR A 380 22.28 6.56 -18.93
CA THR A 380 22.03 6.90 -17.53
C THR A 380 20.58 6.60 -17.16
N ALA A 381 20.37 5.77 -16.15
CA ALA A 381 19.07 5.65 -15.50
C ALA A 381 18.88 6.84 -14.54
N VAL A 382 17.78 7.56 -14.71
CA VAL A 382 17.43 8.72 -13.89
C VAL A 382 16.29 8.30 -12.96
N LEU A 383 16.65 8.03 -11.70
CA LEU A 383 15.73 7.54 -10.67
C LEU A 383 15.54 8.63 -9.61
N LEU A 384 14.46 9.40 -9.73
CA LEU A 384 14.15 10.48 -8.79
C LEU A 384 13.97 9.98 -7.35
N ASP A 385 13.48 8.74 -7.19
CA ASP A 385 13.30 8.08 -5.89
C ASP A 385 14.61 8.01 -5.07
N LEU A 386 15.79 7.96 -5.73
CA LEU A 386 17.08 7.88 -5.04
C LEU A 386 17.44 9.16 -4.27
N LEU A 387 16.79 10.30 -4.56
CA LEU A 387 17.00 11.52 -3.77
C LEU A 387 16.53 11.37 -2.32
N PHE A 388 15.66 10.41 -2.03
CA PHE A 388 15.14 10.13 -0.69
C PHE A 388 15.91 9.04 0.05
N SER A 389 16.90 8.40 -0.59
CA SER A 389 17.67 7.29 -0.02
C SER A 389 18.97 7.70 0.70
N GLY A 390 19.11 8.99 1.03
CA GLY A 390 20.33 9.63 1.54
C GLY A 390 20.34 9.89 3.03
#